data_AF-A0A9D7ACL2-F1
#
_entry.id   AF-A0A9D7ACL2-F1
#
_cell.length_a   1.000
_cell.length_b   1.000
_cell.length_c   1.000
_cell.angle_alpha   90.00
_cell.angle_beta   90.00
_cell.angle_gamma   90.00
#
_symmetry.space_group_name_H-M   'P 1'
#
loop_
_entity.id
_entity.type
_entity.pdbx_description
1 polymer ?
#
loop_
_entity_poly.entity_id
_entity_poly.type
_entity_poly.pdbx_seq_one_letter_code
_entity_poly.pdbx_strand_id
1 'polypeptide(L)' 'MTSTLPPPPPAGEMRRINVRYRCSSCGTELRMTMAPDQDPPPPRHCLEDMDLIAPVD' A
#
# COMPACT_ATOMS: atom_id res chain seq x y z
N MET A 1 28.36 -3.89 12.44
CA MET A 1 27.56 -2.88 13.16
C MET A 1 26.12 -3.19 12.88
N THR A 2 25.43 -3.80 13.84
CA THR A 2 24.02 -4.21 13.72
C THR A 2 23.18 -2.93 13.61
N SER A 3 22.59 -2.71 12.44
CA SER A 3 21.70 -1.57 12.22
C SER A 3 20.44 -1.77 13.06
N THR A 4 20.38 -1.15 14.24
CA THR A 4 19.14 -1.03 15.02
C THR A 4 18.15 -0.27 14.16
N LEU A 5 17.17 -0.98 13.58
CA LEU A 5 15.99 -0.35 13.00
C LEU A 5 15.31 0.46 14.12
N PRO A 6 14.92 1.72 13.86
CA PRO A 6 14.23 2.52 14.86
C PRO A 6 12.98 1.77 15.35
N PRO A 7 12.66 1.84 16.66
CA PRO A 7 11.48 1.17 17.19
C PRO A 7 10.24 1.63 16.42
N PRO A 8 9.33 0.72 16.04
CA PRO A 8 8.13 1.09 15.31
C PRO A 8 7.37 2.16 16.12
N PRO A 9 6.94 3.27 15.50
CA PRO A 9 6.25 4.36 16.19
C PRO A 9 5.04 3.86 17.01
N PRO A 10 4.63 4.56 18.07
CA PRO A 10 3.55 4.11 18.95
C PRO A 10 2.26 3.77 18.17
N ALA A 11 1.68 2.61 18.47
CA ALA A 11 0.40 2.16 17.92
C ALA A 11 -0.72 3.06 18.45
N GLY A 12 -1.12 4.05 17.66
CA GLY A 12 -2.12 5.04 18.08
C GLY A 12 -2.23 6.24 17.12
N GLU A 13 -1.21 6.48 16.30
CA GLU A 13 -1.31 7.44 15.20
C GLU A 13 -1.87 6.74 13.96
N MET A 14 -2.94 7.28 13.36
CA MET A 14 -3.47 6.85 12.06
C MET A 14 -2.35 6.94 11.00
N ARG A 15 -1.63 5.84 10.78
CA ARG A 15 -0.54 5.79 9.80
C ARG A 15 -1.13 5.74 8.41
N ARG A 16 -0.97 6.82 7.65
CA ARG A 16 -1.29 6.83 6.23
C ARG A 16 -0.33 5.90 5.49
N ILE A 17 -0.78 4.69 5.16
CA ILE A 17 0.01 3.75 4.36
C ILE A 17 -0.15 4.09 2.88
N ASN A 18 0.95 4.02 2.15
CA ASN A 18 0.95 4.20 0.70
C ASN A 18 1.01 2.82 0.05
N VAL A 19 -0.12 2.35 -0.43
CA VAL A 19 -0.23 1.11 -1.19
C VAL A 19 -0.09 1.40 -2.68
N ARG A 20 0.69 0.58 -3.38
CA ARG A 20 0.82 0.66 -4.84
C ARG A 20 0.08 -0.48 -5.49
N TYR A 21 -0.80 -0.14 -6.42
CA TYR A 21 -1.50 -1.07 -7.27
C TYR A 21 -0.95 -0.99 -8.69
N ARG A 22 -0.88 -2.11 -9.38
CA ARG A 22 -0.52 -2.17 -10.79
C ARG A 22 -1.57 -2.95 -11.54
N CYS A 23 -2.04 -2.39 -12.65
CA CYS A 23 -2.88 -3.14 -13.57
C CYS A 23 -2.00 -4.07 -14.39
N SER A 24 -2.26 -5.37 -14.35
CA SER A 24 -1.49 -6.39 -15.08
C SER A 24 -1.77 -6.36 -16.59
N SER A 25 -2.93 -5.86 -17.04
CA SER A 25 -3.27 -5.79 -18.47
C SER A 25 -2.69 -4.59 -19.21
N CYS A 26 -2.64 -3.40 -18.61
CA CYS A 26 -2.11 -2.19 -19.27
C CYS A 26 -0.79 -1.67 -18.65
N GLY A 27 -0.42 -2.16 -17.47
CA GLY A 27 0.80 -1.73 -16.77
C GLY A 27 0.67 -0.44 -15.95
N THR A 28 -0.51 0.18 -15.88
CA THR A 28 -0.75 1.41 -15.08
C THR A 28 -0.45 1.18 -13.60
N GLU A 29 0.30 2.10 -12.99
CA GLU A 29 0.57 2.11 -11.55
C GLU A 29 -0.25 3.20 -10.83
N LEU A 30 -0.88 2.82 -9.72
CA LEU A 30 -1.64 3.72 -8.85
C LEU A 30 -1.02 3.71 -7.46
N ARG A 31 -0.83 4.89 -6.88
CA ARG A 31 -0.49 5.06 -5.45
C ARG A 31 -1.74 5.48 -4.71
N MET A 32 -2.15 4.69 -3.72
CA MET A 32 -3.31 4.98 -2.89
C MET A 32 -2.86 5.17 -1.44
N THR A 33 -3.39 6.20 -0.79
CA THR A 33 -3.09 6.52 0.60
C THR A 33 -4.29 6.14 1.45
N MET A 34 -4.09 5.21 2.37
CA MET A 34 -5.17 4.64 3.19
C MET A 34 -4.79 4.64 4.67
N ALA A 35 -5.78 4.59 5.53
CA ALA A 35 -5.57 4.29 6.94
C ALA A 35 -5.27 2.78 7.09
N PRO A 36 -4.49 2.38 8.10
CA PRO A 36 -3.99 1.00 8.20
C PRO A 36 -5.06 0.01 8.69
N ASP A 37 -6.15 0.52 9.26
CA ASP A 37 -7.34 -0.20 9.72
C ASP A 37 -8.43 -0.32 8.64
N GLN A 38 -8.25 0.39 7.52
CA GLN A 38 -9.16 0.34 6.39
C GLN A 38 -8.58 -0.59 5.32
N ASP A 39 -9.32 -1.66 4.99
CA ASP A 39 -9.00 -2.58 3.90
C ASP A 39 -10.02 -2.40 2.76
N PRO A 40 -9.88 -1.34 1.94
CA PRO A 40 -10.81 -1.10 0.84
C PRO A 40 -10.55 -2.08 -0.31
N PRO A 41 -11.59 -2.37 -1.11
CA PRO A 41 -11.47 -3.29 -2.23
C PRO A 41 -10.47 -2.78 -3.27
N PRO A 42 -9.77 -3.69 -3.99
CA PRO A 42 -8.86 -3.33 -5.06
C PRO A 42 -9.53 -2.43 -6.11
N PRO A 43 -8.83 -1.40 -6.61
CA PRO A 43 -9.35 -0.58 -7.68
C PRO A 43 -9.49 -1.41 -8.96
N ARG A 44 -10.58 -1.18 -9.71
CA ARG A 44 -10.78 -1.80 -11.02
C ARG A 44 -10.24 -0.90 -12.12
N HIS A 45 -9.40 -1.47 -12.97
CA HIS A 45 -8.83 -0.80 -14.14
C HIS A 45 -8.79 -1.78 -15.31
N CYS A 46 -9.07 -1.32 -16.53
CA CYS A 46 -9.21 -2.20 -17.71
C CYS A 46 -10.22 -3.36 -17.53
N LEU A 47 -11.23 -3.18 -16.67
CA LEU A 47 -12.25 -4.18 -16.26
C LEU A 47 -11.74 -5.31 -15.35
N GLU A 48 -10.46 -5.30 -15.00
CA GLU A 48 -9.81 -6.25 -14.11
C GLU A 48 -9.50 -5.60 -12.74
N ASP A 49 -9.32 -6.43 -11.73
CA ASP A 49 -8.86 -6.00 -10.41
C ASP A 49 -7.35 -5.74 -10.47
N MET A 50 -6.91 -4.59 -9.94
CA MET A 50 -5.48 -4.26 -9.95
C MET A 50 -4.73 -5.06 -8.86
N ASP A 51 -3.51 -5.49 -9.21
CA ASP A 51 -2.64 -6.26 -8.33
C ASP A 51 -1.89 -5.35 -7.36
N LEU A 52 -1.93 -5.67 -6.07
CA LEU A 52 -1.14 -4.98 -5.05
C LEU A 52 0.34 -5.39 -5.18
N ILE A 53 1.21 -4.45 -5.51
CA ILE A 53 2.63 -4.76 -5.82
C ILE A 53 3.62 -4.51 -4.66
N ALA A 54 3.20 -3.83 -3.59
CA ALA A 54 3.78 -3.88 -2.23
C ALA A 54 3.31 -2.66 -1.39
N PRO A 55 3.17 -2.80 -0.07
CA PRO A 55 3.36 -1.71 0.87
C PRO A 55 4.87 -1.47 1.06
N VAL A 56 5.31 -0.22 0.97
CA VAL A 56 6.68 0.16 1.39
C VAL A 56 6.65 0.25 2.91
N ASP A 57 7.43 -0.62 3.58
CA ASP A 57 7.68 -0.64 5.03
C ASP A 57 8.16 0.73 5.55
#